data_AF-A0A558CL52-F1
#
_entry.id   AF-A0A558CL52-F1
#
_cell.length_a   1.000
_cell.length_b   1.000
_cell.length_c   1.000
_cell.angle_alpha   90.00
_cell.angle_beta   90.00
_cell.angle_gamma   90.00
#
_symmetry.space_group_name_H-M   'P 1'
#
loop_
_entity.id
_entity.type
_entity.pdbx_description
1 polymer ?
#
loop_
_entity_poly.entity_id
_entity_poly.type
_entity_poly.pdbx_seq_one_letter_code
_entity_poly.pdbx_strand_id
1 'polypeptide(L)'
;MTAPWRMARPFVVLGAACVVGGGLASAATAPMASMHSAWAVAYLVLVAGAAQIALGLGQAFLAPAPPGGRRLGIELAAWNGGNAAVLAGVLAGVPPLADAGGAALVLALALMTASVRGGGPELWRTRRAFLLLVAVLLVSIPVGLVLARLR
;
A
#
# COMPACT_ATOMS: atom_id res chain seq x y z
N MET A 1 -11.44 -18.42 14.72
CA MET A 1 -10.57 -17.55 13.89
C MET A 1 -9.50 -16.98 14.80
N THR A 2 -8.22 -17.16 14.48
CA THR A 2 -7.11 -16.66 15.30
C THR A 2 -7.16 -15.14 15.41
N ALA A 3 -6.88 -14.57 16.58
CA ALA A 3 -6.83 -13.12 16.83
C ALA A 3 -6.10 -12.29 15.74
N PRO A 4 -4.94 -12.71 15.20
CA PRO A 4 -4.25 -11.98 14.13
C PRO A 4 -5.05 -11.85 12.83
N TRP A 5 -5.86 -12.85 12.48
CA TRP A 5 -6.64 -12.83 11.23
C TRP A 5 -7.70 -11.72 11.23
N ARG A 6 -8.30 -11.39 12.38
CA ARG A 6 -9.28 -10.29 12.47
C ARG A 6 -8.68 -8.94 12.07
N MET A 7 -7.37 -8.77 12.24
CA MET A 7 -6.66 -7.54 11.94
C MET A 7 -6.25 -7.44 10.47
N ALA A 8 -5.78 -8.57 9.91
CA ALA A 8 -5.39 -8.63 8.51
C ALA A 8 -6.58 -8.52 7.56
N ARG A 9 -7.75 -9.05 7.96
CA ARG A 9 -8.97 -9.10 7.12
C ARG A 9 -9.29 -7.83 6.34
N PRO A 10 -9.42 -6.64 6.95
CA PRO A 10 -9.75 -5.44 6.18
C PRO A 10 -8.69 -5.08 5.13
N PHE A 11 -7.39 -5.18 5.46
CA PHE A 11 -6.30 -4.96 4.52
C PHE A 11 -6.31 -5.97 3.37
N VAL A 12 -6.56 -7.24 3.69
CA VAL A 12 -6.60 -8.33 2.70
C VAL A 12 -7.79 -8.16 1.77
N VAL A 13 -8.98 -7.85 2.29
CA VAL A 13 -10.20 -7.66 1.48
C VAL A 13 -10.04 -6.47 0.55
N LEU A 14 -9.64 -5.30 1.07
CA LEU A 14 -9.43 -4.12 0.24
C LEU A 14 -8.30 -4.33 -0.76
N GLY A 15 -7.23 -5.02 -0.35
CA GLY A 15 -6.09 -5.26 -1.23
C GLY A 15 -6.44 -6.21 -2.36
N ALA A 16 -7.20 -7.28 -2.05
CA ALA A 16 -7.75 -8.18 -3.06
C ALA A 16 -8.70 -7.45 -4.00
N ALA A 17 -9.54 -6.55 -3.49
CA ALA A 17 -10.40 -5.72 -4.33
C ALA A 17 -9.61 -4.83 -5.29
N CYS A 18 -8.48 -4.24 -4.84
CA CYS A 18 -7.58 -3.50 -5.72
C CYS A 18 -6.92 -4.39 -6.77
N VAL A 19 -6.45 -5.59 -6.42
CA VAL A 19 -5.87 -6.56 -7.37
C VAL A 19 -6.88 -6.93 -8.44
N VAL A 20 -8.10 -7.30 -8.04
CA VAL A 20 -9.18 -7.64 -8.96
C VAL A 20 -9.57 -6.44 -9.81
N GLY A 21 -9.72 -5.26 -9.20
CA GLY A 21 -10.02 -4.01 -9.90
C GLY A 21 -8.95 -3.65 -10.95
N GLY A 22 -7.67 -3.84 -10.63
CA GLY A 22 -6.58 -3.66 -11.59
C GLY A 22 -6.60 -4.68 -12.73
N GLY A 23 -6.89 -5.95 -12.45
CA GLY A 23 -7.09 -6.97 -13.48
C GLY A 23 -8.25 -6.65 -14.42
N LEU A 24 -9.38 -6.20 -13.87
CA LEU A 24 -10.54 -5.77 -14.65
C LEU A 24 -10.22 -4.52 -15.49
N ALA A 25 -9.52 -3.54 -14.92
CA ALA A 25 -9.07 -2.35 -15.64
C ALA A 25 -8.08 -2.72 -16.77
N SER A 26 -7.22 -3.72 -16.56
CA SER A 26 -6.33 -4.24 -17.60
C SER A 26 -7.12 -4.85 -18.75
N ALA A 27 -8.14 -5.65 -18.47
CA ALA A 27 -8.99 -6.25 -19.49
C ALA A 27 -9.75 -5.19 -20.29
N ALA A 28 -10.30 -4.19 -19.59
CA ALA A 28 -11.04 -3.08 -20.21
C ALA A 28 -10.17 -2.18 -21.09
N THR A 29 -8.92 -1.95 -20.67
CA THR A 29 -7.98 -1.09 -21.41
C THR A 29 -7.12 -1.86 -22.42
N ALA A 30 -7.25 -3.19 -22.52
CA ALA A 30 -6.46 -4.01 -23.43
C ALA A 30 -6.52 -3.57 -24.91
N PRO A 31 -7.68 -3.16 -25.48
CA PRO A 31 -7.74 -2.68 -26.86
C PRO A 31 -7.04 -1.33 -27.10
N MET A 32 -6.84 -0.54 -26.04
CA MET A 32 -6.27 0.80 -26.09
C MET A 32 -5.11 0.94 -25.09
N ALA A 33 -4.31 -0.12 -24.96
CA ALA A 33 -3.24 -0.16 -23.99
C ALA A 33 -2.25 0.97 -24.26
N SER A 34 -2.11 1.87 -23.30
CA SER A 34 -1.16 2.97 -23.31
C SER A 34 -0.20 2.82 -22.14
N MET A 35 0.93 3.52 -22.20
CA MET A 35 1.86 3.56 -21.07
C MET A 35 1.17 4.06 -19.78
N HIS A 36 0.21 4.98 -19.92
CA HIS A 36 -0.50 5.59 -18.80
C HIS A 36 -1.49 4.61 -18.15
N SER A 37 -2.24 3.84 -18.96
CA SER A 37 -3.15 2.82 -18.44
C SER A 37 -2.40 1.61 -17.85
N ALA A 38 -1.29 1.19 -18.49
CA ALA A 38 -0.44 0.12 -17.97
C ALA A 38 0.18 0.50 -16.61
N TRP A 39 0.63 1.74 -16.45
CA TRP A 39 1.12 2.25 -15.17
C TRP A 39 0.03 2.24 -14.09
N ALA A 40 -1.17 2.75 -14.40
CA ALA A 40 -2.28 2.82 -13.45
C ALA A 40 -2.72 1.42 -12.98
N VAL A 41 -2.80 0.46 -13.89
CA VAL A 41 -3.08 -0.96 -13.59
C VAL A 41 -2.01 -1.54 -12.67
N ALA A 42 -0.74 -1.38 -13.03
CA ALA A 42 0.38 -1.90 -12.24
C ALA A 42 0.41 -1.28 -10.84
N TYR A 43 0.18 0.04 -10.73
CA TYR A 43 0.10 0.74 -9.46
C TYR A 43 -1.03 0.19 -8.58
N LEU A 44 -2.22 0.02 -9.14
CA LEU A 44 -3.38 -0.49 -8.42
C LEU A 44 -3.16 -1.94 -7.93
N VAL A 45 -2.59 -2.80 -8.76
CA VAL A 45 -2.33 -4.21 -8.41
C VAL A 45 -1.19 -4.34 -7.39
N LEU A 46 -0.04 -3.73 -7.65
CA LEU A 46 1.17 -3.94 -6.85
C LEU A 46 1.17 -3.11 -5.57
N VAL A 47 0.83 -1.82 -5.66
CA VAL A 47 0.94 -0.89 -4.53
C VAL A 47 -0.34 -0.92 -3.70
N ALA A 48 -1.49 -0.58 -4.28
CA ALA A 48 -2.74 -0.55 -3.53
C ALA A 48 -3.22 -1.95 -3.13
N GLY A 49 -2.92 -2.97 -3.95
CA GLY A 49 -3.31 -4.36 -3.72
C GLY A 49 -2.30 -5.19 -2.93
N ALA A 50 -1.27 -5.68 -3.64
CA ALA A 50 -0.33 -6.67 -3.11
C ALA A 50 0.46 -6.16 -1.90
N ALA A 51 0.95 -4.92 -1.92
CA ALA A 51 1.60 -4.30 -0.78
C ALA A 51 0.64 -4.17 0.41
N GLN A 52 -0.62 -3.77 0.21
CA GLN A 52 -1.58 -3.70 1.31
C GLN A 52 -1.82 -5.07 1.97
N ILE A 53 -1.97 -6.13 1.17
CA ILE A 53 -2.11 -7.51 1.66
C ILE A 53 -0.89 -7.88 2.50
N ALA A 54 0.32 -7.66 1.96
CA ALA A 54 1.57 -8.01 2.62
C ALA A 54 1.79 -7.20 3.91
N LEU A 55 1.45 -5.91 3.93
CA LEU A 55 1.54 -5.05 5.11
C LEU A 55 0.56 -5.50 6.20
N GLY A 56 -0.70 -5.76 5.83
CA GLY A 56 -1.72 -6.22 6.78
C GLY A 56 -1.42 -7.59 7.38
N LEU A 57 -0.92 -8.53 6.58
CA LEU A 57 -0.44 -9.83 7.07
C LEU A 57 0.82 -9.65 7.93
N GLY A 58 1.77 -8.83 7.48
CA GLY A 58 3.00 -8.53 8.21
C GLY A 58 2.70 -7.99 9.61
N GLN A 59 1.83 -6.99 9.72
CA GLN A 59 1.41 -6.46 11.03
C GLN A 59 0.68 -7.51 11.87
N ALA A 60 -0.22 -8.29 11.28
CA ALA A 60 -0.96 -9.32 12.02
C ALA A 60 -0.05 -10.39 12.64
N PHE A 61 1.04 -10.78 11.96
CA PHE A 61 1.95 -11.81 12.43
C PHE A 61 3.17 -11.28 13.20
N LEU A 62 3.54 -10.02 13.01
CA LEU A 62 4.74 -9.42 13.64
C LEU A 62 4.42 -8.50 14.81
N ALA A 63 3.18 -8.00 14.95
CA ALA A 63 2.83 -7.11 16.04
C ALA A 63 2.79 -7.89 17.37
N PRO A 64 3.53 -7.45 18.41
CA PRO A 64 3.55 -8.13 19.71
C PRO A 64 2.21 -8.03 20.46
N ALA A 65 1.40 -7.04 20.13
CA ALA A 65 0.03 -6.89 20.60
C ALA A 65 -0.84 -6.33 19.47
N PRO A 66 -2.13 -6.71 19.41
CA PRO A 66 -3.03 -6.19 18.39
C PRO A 66 -3.18 -4.67 18.51
N PRO A 67 -2.84 -3.85 17.49
CA PRO A 67 -3.16 -2.43 17.51
C PRO A 67 -4.67 -2.18 17.72
N GLY A 68 -5.01 -1.19 18.54
CA GLY A 68 -6.40 -0.84 18.81
C GLY A 68 -7.16 -0.44 17.53
N GLY A 69 -8.48 -0.70 17.49
CA GLY A 69 -9.31 -0.50 16.30
C GLY A 69 -9.25 0.90 15.69
N ARG A 70 -9.04 1.94 16.52
CA ARG A 70 -8.85 3.32 16.03
C ARG A 70 -7.56 3.48 15.22
N ARG A 71 -6.45 2.87 15.64
CA ARG A 71 -5.18 2.92 14.89
C ARG A 71 -5.30 2.16 13.58
N LEU A 72 -5.92 0.99 13.61
CA LEU A 72 -6.22 0.21 12.41
C LEU A 72 -7.02 1.02 11.39
N GLY A 73 -8.05 1.75 11.84
CA GLY A 73 -8.83 2.64 10.98
C GLY A 73 -8.01 3.78 10.37
N ILE A 74 -7.12 4.40 11.15
CA ILE A 74 -6.21 5.46 10.66
C ILE A 74 -5.23 4.90 9.63
N GLU A 75 -4.63 3.74 9.89
CA GLU A 75 -3.69 3.09 8.95
C GLU A 75 -4.40 2.74 7.62
N LEU A 76 -5.61 2.18 7.68
CA LEU A 76 -6.41 1.88 6.50
C LEU A 76 -6.80 3.15 5.73
N ALA A 77 -7.27 4.19 6.42
CA ALA A 77 -7.67 5.44 5.79
C ALA A 77 -6.48 6.17 5.16
N ALA A 78 -5.34 6.23 5.85
CA ALA A 78 -4.13 6.87 5.34
C ALA A 78 -3.58 6.10 4.12
N TRP A 79 -3.57 4.76 4.17
CA TRP A 79 -3.07 3.95 3.07
C TRP A 79 -3.98 4.01 1.83
N ASN A 80 -5.29 3.80 2.00
CA ASN A 80 -6.22 3.80 0.87
C ASN A 80 -6.44 5.22 0.33
N GLY A 81 -6.59 6.21 1.21
CA GLY A 81 -6.69 7.62 0.83
C GLY A 81 -5.43 8.11 0.13
N GLY A 82 -4.24 7.74 0.63
CA GLY A 82 -2.97 8.05 -0.01
C GLY A 82 -2.86 7.43 -1.41
N ASN A 83 -3.21 6.16 -1.57
CA ASN A 83 -3.23 5.49 -2.87
C ASN A 83 -4.21 6.14 -3.85
N ALA A 84 -5.42 6.47 -3.40
CA ALA A 84 -6.42 7.14 -4.22
C ALA A 84 -5.94 8.53 -4.67
N ALA A 85 -5.32 9.31 -3.77
CA ALA A 85 -4.78 10.62 -4.09
C ALA A 85 -3.59 10.55 -5.07
N VAL A 86 -2.68 9.59 -4.91
CA VAL A 86 -1.59 9.37 -5.88
C VAL A 86 -2.15 9.00 -7.25
N LEU A 87 -3.04 8.01 -7.30
CA LEU A 87 -3.61 7.54 -8.56
C LEU A 87 -4.40 8.64 -9.26
N ALA A 88 -5.29 9.34 -8.54
CA ALA A 88 -6.08 10.44 -9.08
C ALA A 88 -5.20 11.63 -9.50
N GLY A 89 -4.20 11.99 -8.68
CA GLY A 89 -3.28 13.08 -8.97
C GLY A 89 -2.46 12.85 -10.23
N VAL A 90 -1.96 11.62 -10.44
CA VAL A 90 -1.22 11.28 -11.66
C VAL A 90 -2.14 11.23 -12.88
N LEU A 91 -3.31 10.59 -12.76
CA LEU A 91 -4.27 10.48 -13.88
C LEU A 91 -4.86 11.83 -14.30
N ALA A 92 -5.04 12.75 -13.35
CA ALA A 92 -5.55 14.10 -13.62
C ALA A 92 -4.44 15.11 -13.96
N GLY A 93 -3.16 14.72 -13.90
CA GLY A 93 -2.04 15.64 -14.12
C GLY A 93 -1.96 16.76 -13.05
N VAL A 94 -2.29 16.43 -11.80
CA VAL A 94 -2.27 17.35 -10.65
C VAL A 94 -1.15 16.92 -9.67
N PRO A 95 0.10 17.36 -9.86
CA PRO A 95 1.23 16.95 -9.03
C PRO A 95 1.04 17.16 -7.52
N PRO A 96 0.49 18.29 -7.03
CA PRO A 96 0.30 18.51 -5.60
C PRO A 96 -0.59 17.45 -4.93
N LEU A 97 -1.59 16.94 -5.66
CA LEU A 97 -2.48 15.88 -5.16
C LEU A 97 -1.72 14.56 -5.04
N ALA A 98 -0.86 14.26 -6.02
CA ALA A 98 -0.01 13.08 -5.98
C ALA A 98 1.03 13.15 -4.85
N ASP A 99 1.64 14.33 -4.62
CA ASP A 99 2.58 14.54 -3.52
C ASP A 99 1.90 14.36 -2.15
N ALA A 100 0.71 14.93 -1.97
CA ALA A 100 -0.08 14.78 -0.76
C ALA A 100 -0.43 13.31 -0.49
N GLY A 101 -0.81 12.57 -1.54
CA GLY A 101 -1.03 11.14 -1.46
C GLY A 101 0.24 10.37 -1.06
N GLY A 102 1.39 10.70 -1.66
CA GLY A 102 2.69 10.12 -1.32
C GLY A 102 3.07 10.37 0.14
N ALA A 103 2.87 11.59 0.64
CA ALA A 103 3.11 11.93 2.05
C ALA A 103 2.20 11.11 3.00
N ALA A 104 0.92 10.94 2.65
CA ALA A 104 0.00 10.10 3.42
C ALA A 104 0.44 8.62 3.44
N LEU A 105 0.95 8.09 2.32
CA LEU A 105 1.50 6.73 2.25
C LEU A 105 2.75 6.57 3.13
N VAL A 106 3.66 7.55 3.12
CA VAL A 106 4.85 7.53 3.99
C VAL A 106 4.43 7.55 5.46
N LEU A 107 3.44 8.36 5.83
CA LEU A 107 2.89 8.38 7.19
C LEU A 107 2.28 7.02 7.57
N ALA A 108 1.51 6.41 6.68
CA ALA A 108 0.93 5.09 6.89
C ALA A 108 2.02 4.03 7.13
N LEU A 109 3.07 4.01 6.30
CA LEU A 109 4.22 3.11 6.46
C LEU A 109 4.94 3.33 7.80
N ALA A 110 5.10 4.58 8.24
CA ALA A 110 5.73 4.90 9.52
C ALA A 110 4.89 4.36 10.70
N LEU A 111 3.56 4.53 10.66
CA LEU A 111 2.65 3.99 11.66
C LEU A 111 2.70 2.45 11.70
N MET A 112 2.60 1.80 10.54
CA MET A 112 2.64 0.34 10.43
C MET A 112 3.98 -0.23 10.93
N THR A 113 5.10 0.43 10.60
CA THR A 113 6.43 0.03 11.07
C THR A 113 6.58 0.21 12.58
N ALA A 114 6.00 1.27 13.16
CA ALA A 114 5.99 1.46 14.60
C ALA A 114 5.20 0.35 15.31
N SER A 115 4.11 -0.13 14.71
CA SER A 115 3.26 -1.21 15.26
C SER A 115 3.98 -2.57 15.37
N VAL A 116 5.08 -2.79 14.64
CA VAL A 116 5.87 -4.04 14.67
C VAL A 116 7.20 -3.91 15.44
N ARG A 117 7.49 -2.76 16.06
CA ARG A 117 8.65 -2.56 16.93
C ARG A 117 8.39 -3.21 18.29
N GLY A 118 8.88 -4.44 18.48
CA GLY A 118 8.79 -5.15 19.77
C GLY A 118 8.65 -6.68 19.68
N GLY A 119 8.59 -7.26 18.47
CA GLY A 119 8.55 -8.72 18.30
C GLY A 119 9.87 -9.43 18.66
N GLY A 120 9.77 -10.66 19.16
CA GLY A 120 10.90 -11.50 19.54
C GLY A 120 11.82 -11.92 18.38
N PRO A 121 13.03 -12.43 18.67
CA PRO A 121 14.07 -12.73 17.67
C PRO A 121 13.68 -13.83 16.68
N GLU A 122 12.70 -14.69 16.98
CA GLU A 122 12.30 -15.81 16.13
C GLU A 122 11.72 -15.39 14.77
N LEU A 123 11.15 -14.19 14.68
CA LEU A 123 10.53 -13.65 13.46
C LEU A 123 11.45 -12.74 12.63
N TRP A 124 12.77 -12.81 12.86
CA TRP A 124 13.72 -11.87 12.25
C TRP A 124 13.70 -11.86 10.71
N ARG A 125 13.51 -13.01 10.04
CA ARG A 125 13.44 -13.10 8.58
C ARG A 125 12.20 -12.40 8.04
N THR A 126 11.03 -12.70 8.62
CA THR A 126 9.75 -12.09 8.24
C THR A 126 9.76 -10.57 8.49
N ARG A 127 10.39 -10.13 9.59
CA ARG A 127 10.59 -8.70 9.87
C ARG A 127 11.51 -8.03 8.85
N ARG A 128 12.60 -8.68 8.41
CA ARG A 128 13.45 -8.15 7.33
C ARG A 128 12.70 -8.07 6.02
N ALA A 129 11.92 -9.08 5.65
CA ALA A 129 11.08 -9.05 4.45
C ALA A 129 10.06 -7.90 4.49
N PHE A 130 9.40 -7.69 5.65
CA PHE A 130 8.50 -6.55 5.86
C PHE A 130 9.22 -5.21 5.71
N LEU A 131 10.39 -5.05 6.34
CA LEU A 131 11.17 -3.81 6.25
C LEU A 131 11.72 -3.57 4.84
N LEU A 132 12.11 -4.62 4.12
CA LEU A 132 12.52 -4.54 2.71
C LEU A 132 11.36 -4.09 1.84
N LEU A 133 10.16 -4.66 2.03
CA LEU A 133 8.95 -4.20 1.35
C LEU A 133 8.67 -2.72 1.63
N VAL A 134 8.72 -2.32 2.90
CA VAL A 134 8.56 -0.92 3.31
C VAL A 134 9.61 -0.05 2.63
N ALA A 135 10.89 -0.43 2.64
CA ALA A 135 11.96 0.32 2.02
C ALA A 135 11.77 0.46 0.50
N VAL A 136 11.41 -0.63 -0.18
CA VAL A 136 11.08 -0.62 -1.62
C VAL A 136 9.95 0.36 -1.91
N LEU A 137 8.87 0.35 -1.12
CA LEU A 137 7.76 1.28 -1.28
C LEU A 137 8.19 2.73 -1.02
N LEU A 138 8.98 2.96 0.03
CA LEU A 138 9.45 4.27 0.45
C LEU A 138 10.40 4.91 -0.57
N VAL A 139 11.15 4.10 -1.32
CA VAL A 139 11.98 4.55 -2.44
C VAL A 139 11.16 4.68 -3.73
N SER A 140 10.25 3.75 -3.99
CA SER A 140 9.46 3.70 -5.23
C SER A 140 8.48 4.88 -5.34
N ILE A 141 7.84 5.29 -4.24
CA ILE A 141 6.90 6.42 -4.20
C ILE A 141 7.56 7.73 -4.68
N PRO A 142 8.66 8.23 -4.08
CA PRO A 142 9.29 9.48 -4.50
C PRO A 142 9.90 9.37 -5.90
N VAL A 143 10.47 8.22 -6.28
CA VAL A 143 10.97 8.01 -7.66
C VAL A 143 9.83 8.12 -8.67
N GLY A 144 8.68 7.52 -8.39
CA GLY A 144 7.48 7.62 -9.23
C GLY A 144 6.96 9.05 -9.37
N LEU A 145 6.94 9.82 -8.26
CA LEU A 145 6.53 11.22 -8.28
C LEU A 145 7.50 12.11 -9.07
N VAL A 146 8.81 11.89 -8.94
CA VAL A 146 9.82 12.62 -9.72
C VAL A 146 9.68 12.31 -11.21
N LEU A 147 9.52 11.04 -11.58
CA LEU A 147 9.32 10.65 -12.98
C LEU A 147 8.03 11.22 -13.57
N ALA A 148 6.97 11.37 -12.76
CA ALA A 148 5.73 11.98 -13.19
C ALA A 148 5.86 13.49 -13.48
N ARG A 149 6.79 14.20 -12.84
CA ARG A 149 7.07 15.62 -13.13
C ARG A 149 7.96 15.85 -14.35
N LEU A 150 8.73 14.83 -14.74
CA LEU A 150 9.68 14.91 -15.86
C LEU A 150 9.05 14.52 -17.21
N ARG A 151 7.77 14.15 -17.23
CA ARG A 151 6.97 13.85 -18.43
C ARG A 151 5.99 14.97 -18.70
#